data_AF-A0A936GWS6-F1
#
_entry.id   AF-A0A936GWS6-F1
#
_cell.length_a   1.000
_cell.length_b   1.000
_cell.length_c   1.000
_cell.angle_alpha   90.00
_cell.angle_beta   90.00
_cell.angle_gamma   90.00
#
_symmetry.space_group_name_H-M   'P 1'
#
loop_
_entity.id
_entity.type
_entity.pdbx_description
1 polymer ?
#
loop_
_entity_poly.entity_id
_entity_poly.type
_entity_poly.pdbx_seq_one_letter_code
_entity_poly.pdbx_strand_id
1 'polypeptide(L)'
;MQDFKEQWQLEQPRDFGTILADAALLIYRNWQALLTALAFVTLPFIGLSFVIYFAFLANLSQEALLDIANEHILALVALMLIFVMATITSQLVAIAFVYTSKRLGLMKFEPIELWHTMRPKLSKLLAIYTLTWILPLTVIGLCALIIMVSKVVGVVLLIAAVIAFIWFTIGAMFAGYMGMESELSPVDCIKKTLEMVNVQWWEAFGYVVLLSIVINAVHGVIFMPFTVLELIKNFSAISSGNAEGLQQTTLSLLSMFQSALFILFMCFTAICYNLKFYDLRENKHGYNILQKIDSIGSHLTKDEEL
;
A
#
# COMPACT_ATOMS: atom_id res chain seq x y z
N MET A 1 29.11 -6.50 -14.91
CA MET A 1 28.95 -6.66 -13.44
C MET A 1 29.31 -5.39 -12.67
N GLN A 2 30.30 -4.59 -13.13
CA GLN A 2 30.52 -3.21 -12.66
C GLN A 2 29.42 -2.22 -13.11
N ASP A 3 28.90 -2.37 -14.34
CA ASP A 3 27.86 -1.46 -14.88
C ASP A 3 26.60 -1.31 -14.02
N PHE A 4 26.19 -2.36 -13.30
CA PHE A 4 24.94 -2.34 -12.53
C PHE A 4 25.07 -1.61 -11.18
N LYS A 5 26.28 -1.56 -10.59
CA LYS A 5 26.55 -0.77 -9.38
C LYS A 5 26.69 0.72 -9.71
N GLU A 6 27.18 1.06 -10.90
CA GLU A 6 27.27 2.44 -11.37
C GLU A 6 25.91 3.00 -11.81
N GLN A 7 25.01 2.16 -12.36
CA GLN A 7 23.67 2.59 -12.80
C GLN A 7 22.61 2.67 -11.69
N TRP A 8 22.77 1.99 -10.55
CA TRP A 8 21.70 1.91 -9.54
C TRP A 8 22.04 2.66 -8.25
N GLN A 9 21.87 3.98 -8.29
CA GLN A 9 21.83 4.82 -7.10
C GLN A 9 20.37 5.04 -6.70
N LEU A 10 20.01 4.70 -5.45
CA LEU A 10 18.65 4.91 -4.94
C LEU A 10 18.27 6.39 -4.85
N GLU A 11 19.27 7.26 -4.84
CA GLU A 11 19.16 8.71 -4.87
C GLU A 11 19.54 9.17 -6.28
N GLN A 12 18.62 8.95 -7.24
CA GLN A 12 18.59 9.70 -8.50
C GLN A 12 17.16 10.20 -8.80
N PRO A 13 17.00 11.34 -9.49
CA PRO A 13 15.71 11.76 -10.00
C PRO A 13 15.20 10.72 -11.00
N ARG A 14 13.99 10.19 -10.78
CA ARG A 14 13.42 9.11 -11.59
C ARG A 14 12.12 9.52 -12.27
N ASP A 15 12.06 9.26 -13.56
CA ASP A 15 10.80 9.29 -14.30
C ASP A 15 9.87 8.14 -13.85
N PHE A 16 8.56 8.33 -14.04
CA PHE A 16 7.53 7.35 -13.66
C PHE A 16 7.83 5.94 -14.20
N GLY A 17 8.23 5.83 -15.47
CA GLY A 17 8.57 4.55 -16.10
C GLY A 17 9.79 3.88 -15.47
N THR A 18 10.79 4.66 -15.08
CA THR A 18 12.00 4.17 -14.41
C THR A 18 11.67 3.62 -13.02
N ILE A 19 10.77 4.28 -12.26
CA ILE A 19 10.34 3.78 -10.95
C ILE A 19 9.65 2.41 -11.09
N LEU A 20 8.78 2.24 -12.09
CA LEU A 20 8.12 0.96 -12.36
C LEU A 20 9.13 -0.14 -12.75
N ALA A 21 10.08 0.19 -13.62
CA ALA A 21 11.12 -0.75 -14.06
C ALA A 21 12.02 -1.17 -12.90
N ASP A 22 12.46 -0.21 -12.08
CA ASP A 22 13.27 -0.45 -10.88
C ASP A 22 12.53 -1.30 -9.85
N ALA A 23 11.24 -1.02 -9.61
CA ALA A 23 10.41 -1.81 -8.73
C ALA A 23 10.29 -3.26 -9.23
N ALA A 24 10.02 -3.46 -10.52
CA ALA A 24 9.92 -4.78 -11.13
C ALA A 24 11.25 -5.55 -11.04
N LEU A 25 12.38 -4.88 -11.29
CA LEU A 25 13.71 -5.49 -11.21
C LEU A 25 14.09 -5.87 -9.78
N LEU A 26 13.80 -5.01 -8.81
CA LEU A 26 14.04 -5.25 -7.39
C LEU A 26 13.23 -6.46 -6.89
N ILE A 27 11.97 -6.56 -7.31
CA ILE A 27 11.13 -7.74 -7.06
C ILE A 27 11.70 -8.97 -7.75
N TYR A 28 12.00 -8.90 -9.05
CA TYR A 28 12.50 -10.05 -9.82
C TYR A 28 13.78 -10.64 -9.20
N ARG A 29 14.67 -9.79 -8.69
CA ARG A 29 15.93 -10.22 -8.06
C ARG A 29 15.71 -10.94 -6.74
N ASN A 30 14.73 -10.51 -5.94
CA ASN A 30 14.49 -10.97 -4.56
C ASN A 30 13.05 -11.49 -4.33
N TRP A 31 12.42 -12.05 -5.36
CA TRP A 31 11.01 -12.44 -5.32
C TRP A 31 10.70 -13.51 -4.27
N GLN A 32 11.64 -14.44 -4.05
CA GLN A 32 11.51 -15.48 -3.04
C GLN A 32 11.47 -14.89 -1.63
N ALA A 33 12.35 -13.93 -1.33
CA ALA A 33 12.37 -13.25 -0.04
C ALA A 33 11.08 -12.48 0.20
N LEU A 34 10.61 -11.75 -0.82
CA LEU A 34 9.37 -10.99 -0.77
C LEU A 34 8.15 -11.88 -0.58
N LEU A 35 7.97 -12.90 -1.42
CA LEU A 35 6.81 -13.80 -1.35
C LEU A 35 6.80 -14.62 -0.06
N THR A 36 7.96 -15.07 0.42
CA THR A 36 8.04 -15.82 1.69
C THR A 36 7.68 -14.93 2.87
N ALA A 37 8.16 -13.68 2.89
CA ALA A 37 7.81 -12.72 3.94
C ALA A 37 6.33 -12.33 3.90
N LEU A 38 5.77 -12.09 2.71
CA LEU A 38 4.33 -11.85 2.53
C LEU A 38 3.51 -13.07 2.94
N ALA A 39 3.91 -14.27 2.56
CA ALA A 39 3.23 -15.50 2.97
C ALA A 39 3.29 -15.69 4.49
N PHE A 40 4.39 -15.37 5.16
CA PHE A 40 4.48 -15.54 6.60
C PHE A 40 3.64 -14.49 7.36
N VAL A 41 3.68 -13.23 6.93
CA VAL A 41 3.06 -12.12 7.66
C VAL A 41 1.60 -11.91 7.27
N THR A 42 1.27 -12.02 5.98
CA THR A 42 -0.05 -11.64 5.44
C THR A 42 -1.01 -12.83 5.30
N LEU A 43 -0.50 -14.04 5.08
CA LEU A 43 -1.35 -15.24 4.91
C LEU A 43 -2.27 -15.53 6.10
N PRO A 44 -1.88 -15.30 7.39
CA PRO A 44 -2.82 -15.47 8.50
C PRO A 44 -4.07 -14.58 8.39
N PHE A 45 -3.92 -13.35 7.92
CA PHE A 45 -5.04 -12.43 7.71
C PHE A 45 -5.91 -12.86 6.53
N ILE A 46 -5.30 -13.29 5.43
CA ILE A 46 -6.02 -13.81 4.27
C ILE A 46 -6.79 -15.10 4.66
N GLY A 47 -6.15 -16.02 5.35
CA GLY A 47 -6.76 -17.27 5.80
C GLY A 47 -7.93 -17.03 6.77
N LEU A 48 -7.79 -16.08 7.70
CA LEU A 48 -8.89 -15.70 8.58
C LEU A 48 -10.04 -15.03 7.82
N SER A 49 -9.71 -14.12 6.89
CA SER A 49 -10.72 -13.48 6.03
C SER A 49 -11.51 -14.51 5.22
N PHE A 50 -10.85 -15.59 4.79
CA PHE A 50 -11.50 -16.68 4.08
C PHE A 50 -12.50 -17.44 4.95
N VAL A 51 -12.11 -17.83 6.16
CA VAL A 51 -13.01 -18.57 7.07
C VAL A 51 -14.29 -17.76 7.33
N ILE A 52 -14.14 -16.44 7.56
CA ILE A 52 -15.27 -15.55 7.80
C ILE A 52 -16.11 -15.34 6.54
N TYR A 53 -15.47 -15.14 5.39
CA TYR A 53 -16.16 -14.96 4.11
C TYR A 53 -16.96 -16.21 3.72
N PHE A 54 -16.38 -17.40 3.92
CA PHE A 54 -17.06 -18.66 3.64
C PHE A 54 -18.24 -18.89 4.59
N ALA A 55 -18.06 -18.62 5.89
CA ALA A 55 -19.16 -18.68 6.86
C ALA A 55 -20.29 -17.69 6.51
N PHE A 56 -19.93 -16.48 6.08
CA PHE A 56 -20.88 -15.47 5.62
C PHE A 56 -21.66 -15.93 4.37
N LEU A 57 -20.98 -16.52 3.39
CA LEU A 57 -21.62 -17.05 2.19
C LEU A 57 -22.53 -18.25 2.48
N ALA A 58 -22.17 -19.13 3.40
CA ALA A 58 -23.00 -20.26 3.79
C ALA A 58 -24.36 -19.82 4.38
N ASN A 59 -24.39 -18.71 5.10
CA ASN A 59 -25.62 -18.14 5.66
C ASN A 59 -26.45 -17.38 4.61
N LEU A 60 -25.77 -16.74 3.64
CA LEU A 60 -26.39 -15.99 2.55
C LEU A 60 -27.36 -16.81 1.67
N SER A 61 -27.19 -18.13 1.58
CA SER A 61 -28.06 -18.99 0.75
C SER A 61 -29.50 -19.13 1.25
N GLN A 62 -29.84 -18.61 2.43
CA GLN A 62 -31.15 -18.83 3.05
C GLN A 62 -31.97 -17.54 3.32
N GLU A 63 -31.40 -16.35 3.11
CA GLU A 63 -32.00 -15.09 3.56
C GLU A 63 -32.17 -14.03 2.46
N ALA A 64 -33.13 -13.13 2.65
CA ALA A 64 -33.36 -12.00 1.76
C ALA A 64 -32.30 -10.89 1.97
N LEU A 65 -31.91 -10.20 0.88
CA LEU A 65 -30.83 -9.18 0.84
C LEU A 65 -30.88 -8.10 1.94
N LEU A 66 -32.08 -7.73 2.38
CA LEU A 66 -32.27 -6.71 3.42
C LEU A 66 -32.08 -7.25 4.85
N ASP A 67 -32.34 -8.54 5.08
CA ASP A 67 -32.17 -9.19 6.38
C ASP A 67 -30.68 -9.48 6.63
N ILE A 68 -29.96 -9.92 5.58
CA ILE A 68 -28.51 -10.10 5.55
C ILE A 68 -27.76 -8.85 6.03
N ALA A 69 -28.16 -7.67 5.58
CA ALA A 69 -27.48 -6.42 5.91
C ALA A 69 -27.61 -6.07 7.40
N ASN A 70 -28.71 -6.45 8.06
CA ASN A 70 -28.94 -6.20 9.48
C ASN A 70 -28.38 -7.31 10.36
N GLU A 71 -28.50 -8.57 9.94
CA GLU A 71 -28.09 -9.75 10.74
C GLU A 71 -26.60 -10.09 10.62
N HIS A 72 -25.92 -9.65 9.54
CA HIS A 72 -24.51 -9.97 9.28
C HIS A 72 -23.60 -8.76 9.20
N ILE A 73 -24.06 -7.59 9.65
CA ILE A 73 -23.25 -6.36 9.67
C ILE A 73 -21.92 -6.54 10.41
N LEU A 74 -21.92 -7.32 11.50
CA LEU A 74 -20.72 -7.60 12.29
C LEU A 74 -19.70 -8.43 11.49
N ALA A 75 -20.17 -9.43 10.73
CA ALA A 75 -19.30 -10.25 9.88
C ALA A 75 -18.69 -9.43 8.73
N LEU A 76 -19.48 -8.54 8.12
CA LEU A 76 -19.01 -7.61 7.08
C LEU A 76 -17.97 -6.63 7.62
N VAL A 77 -18.21 -6.05 8.80
CA VAL A 77 -17.24 -5.17 9.47
C VAL A 77 -15.97 -5.92 9.83
N ALA A 78 -16.08 -7.14 10.37
CA ALA A 78 -14.93 -7.98 10.69
C ALA A 78 -14.10 -8.31 9.43
N LEU A 79 -14.75 -8.67 8.33
CA LEU A 79 -14.09 -8.92 7.04
C LEU A 79 -13.33 -7.68 6.55
N MET A 80 -13.97 -6.50 6.60
CA MET A 80 -13.35 -5.24 6.21
C MET A 80 -12.12 -4.92 7.06
N LEU A 81 -12.21 -5.08 8.38
CA LEU A 81 -11.09 -4.85 9.29
C LEU A 81 -9.93 -5.80 9.03
N ILE A 82 -10.19 -7.09 8.80
CA ILE A 82 -9.13 -8.07 8.49
C ILE A 82 -8.46 -7.74 7.15
N PHE A 83 -9.24 -7.33 6.15
CA PHE A 83 -8.69 -6.90 4.88
C PHE A 83 -7.80 -5.66 5.04
N VAL A 84 -8.22 -4.67 5.82
CA VAL A 84 -7.40 -3.50 6.17
C VAL A 84 -6.10 -3.94 6.85
N MET A 85 -6.16 -4.88 7.81
CA MET A 85 -4.95 -5.41 8.45
C MET A 85 -4.02 -6.14 7.47
N ALA A 86 -4.57 -6.89 6.51
CA ALA A 86 -3.80 -7.54 5.45
C ALA A 86 -3.10 -6.51 4.55
N THR A 87 -3.77 -5.40 4.22
CA THR A 87 -3.15 -4.32 3.44
C THR A 87 -2.04 -3.60 4.20
N ILE A 88 -2.25 -3.28 5.48
CA ILE A 88 -1.24 -2.62 6.32
C ILE A 88 0.00 -3.51 6.43
N THR A 89 -0.18 -4.81 6.71
CA THR A 89 0.95 -5.74 6.82
C THR A 89 1.72 -5.92 5.51
N SER A 90 1.02 -5.98 4.37
CA SER A 90 1.65 -6.00 3.04
C SER A 90 2.51 -4.76 2.78
N GLN A 91 2.01 -3.58 3.17
CA GLN A 91 2.78 -2.33 3.06
C GLN A 91 4.00 -2.31 3.99
N LEU A 92 3.88 -2.80 5.22
CA LEU A 92 5.01 -2.91 6.15
C LEU A 92 6.12 -3.80 5.59
N VAL A 93 5.74 -4.95 5.00
CA VAL A 93 6.69 -5.85 4.33
C VAL A 93 7.35 -5.15 3.13
N ALA A 94 6.58 -4.43 2.31
CA ALA A 94 7.13 -3.66 1.18
C ALA A 94 8.14 -2.59 1.62
N ILE A 95 7.84 -1.84 2.70
CA ILE A 95 8.75 -0.85 3.26
C ILE A 95 10.05 -1.52 3.70
N ALA A 96 9.95 -2.58 4.50
CA ALA A 96 11.11 -3.32 4.99
C ALA A 96 11.93 -3.90 3.83
N PHE A 97 11.27 -4.42 2.80
CA PHE A 97 11.91 -5.02 1.62
C PHE A 97 12.81 -4.05 0.88
N VAL A 98 12.31 -2.84 0.58
CA VAL A 98 13.10 -1.82 -0.12
C VAL A 98 14.24 -1.32 0.78
N TYR A 99 13.98 -1.13 2.08
CA TYR A 99 15.01 -0.69 3.02
C TYR A 99 16.13 -1.74 3.20
N THR A 100 15.79 -3.03 3.32
CA THR A 100 16.77 -4.13 3.39
C THR A 100 17.54 -4.24 2.08
N SER A 101 16.86 -4.14 0.94
CA SER A 101 17.51 -4.15 -0.39
C SER A 101 18.53 -3.01 -0.54
N LYS A 102 18.20 -1.81 -0.03
CA LYS A 102 19.11 -0.66 0.04
C LYS A 102 20.32 -0.97 0.93
N ARG A 103 20.08 -1.42 2.17
CA ARG A 103 21.13 -1.68 3.17
C ARG A 103 22.14 -2.72 2.70
N LEU A 104 21.68 -3.75 1.97
CA LEU A 104 22.51 -4.86 1.51
C LEU A 104 23.06 -4.65 0.10
N GLY A 105 22.91 -3.45 -0.48
CA GLY A 105 23.41 -3.14 -1.82
C GLY A 105 22.87 -4.10 -2.88
N LEU A 106 21.56 -4.40 -2.82
CA LEU A 106 20.82 -5.29 -3.73
C LEU A 106 21.21 -6.77 -3.71
N MET A 107 22.10 -7.21 -2.83
CA MET A 107 22.43 -8.64 -2.77
C MET A 107 21.18 -9.48 -2.47
N LYS A 108 21.17 -10.74 -2.91
CA LYS A 108 20.11 -11.66 -2.51
C LYS A 108 20.16 -11.81 -0.99
N PHE A 109 19.00 -11.68 -0.34
CA PHE A 109 18.90 -11.78 1.11
C PHE A 109 17.80 -12.75 1.50
N GLU A 110 17.93 -13.30 2.70
CA GLU A 110 16.99 -14.28 3.21
C GLU A 110 15.73 -13.62 3.82
N PRO A 111 14.57 -14.29 3.83
CA PRO A 111 13.35 -13.77 4.46
C PRO A 111 13.52 -13.40 5.94
N ILE A 112 14.46 -14.03 6.64
CA ILE A 112 14.74 -13.77 8.05
C ILE A 112 15.34 -12.37 8.26
N GLU A 113 16.11 -11.87 7.29
CA GLU A 113 16.74 -10.54 7.36
C GLU A 113 15.70 -9.42 7.27
N LEU A 114 14.65 -9.63 6.47
CA LEU A 114 13.45 -8.79 6.40
C LEU A 114 12.79 -8.68 7.78
N TRP A 115 12.56 -9.82 8.44
CA TRP A 115 11.95 -9.84 9.76
C TRP A 115 12.81 -9.14 10.82
N HIS A 116 14.12 -9.40 10.84
CA HIS A 116 15.05 -8.72 11.76
C HIS A 116 15.10 -7.21 11.55
N THR A 117 14.92 -6.76 10.31
CA THR A 117 14.86 -5.34 9.97
C THR A 117 13.54 -4.71 10.38
N MET A 118 12.42 -5.41 10.19
CA MET A 118 11.07 -4.90 10.45
C MET A 118 10.69 -4.94 11.93
N ARG A 119 10.96 -6.05 12.63
CA ARG A 119 10.54 -6.29 14.03
C ARG A 119 10.86 -5.16 15.01
N PRO A 120 12.08 -4.58 15.05
CA PRO A 120 12.39 -3.53 16.03
C PRO A 120 11.64 -2.21 15.76
N LYS A 121 11.24 -1.96 14.51
CA LYS A 121 10.54 -0.75 14.10
C LYS A 121 9.03 -0.95 13.93
N LEU A 122 8.52 -2.17 14.16
CA LEU A 122 7.13 -2.53 13.90
C LEU A 122 6.14 -1.67 14.69
N SER A 123 6.37 -1.43 15.97
CA SER A 123 5.50 -0.59 16.81
C SER A 123 5.45 0.86 16.32
N LYS A 124 6.61 1.42 15.94
CA LYS A 124 6.73 2.76 15.36
C LYS A 124 5.97 2.85 14.04
N LEU A 125 6.15 1.89 13.13
CA LEU A 125 5.46 1.89 11.85
C LEU A 125 3.96 1.72 12.02
N LEU A 126 3.52 0.84 12.92
CA LEU A 126 2.12 0.64 13.22
C LEU A 126 1.48 1.91 13.82
N ALA A 127 2.20 2.62 14.69
CA ALA A 127 1.78 3.92 15.19
C ALA A 127 1.65 4.96 14.07
N ILE A 128 2.61 5.03 13.14
CA ILE A 128 2.53 5.91 11.97
C ILE A 128 1.28 5.58 11.15
N TYR A 129 1.08 4.31 10.79
CA TYR A 129 -0.08 3.89 10.00
C TYR A 129 -1.42 4.18 10.68
N THR A 130 -1.50 3.90 11.98
CA THR A 130 -2.65 4.20 12.83
C THR A 130 -2.96 5.70 12.80
N LEU A 131 -1.95 6.55 13.03
CA LEU A 131 -2.11 8.01 13.00
C LEU A 131 -2.49 8.52 11.60
N THR A 132 -1.95 7.92 10.53
CA THR A 132 -2.25 8.37 9.16
C THR A 132 -3.64 7.99 8.69
N TRP A 133 -4.21 6.86 9.15
CA TRP A 133 -5.50 6.37 8.67
C TRP A 133 -6.64 6.61 9.66
N ILE A 134 -6.45 6.27 10.95
CA ILE A 134 -7.55 6.32 11.93
C ILE A 134 -7.89 7.76 12.30
N LEU A 135 -6.90 8.64 12.52
CA LEU A 135 -7.16 10.01 12.94
C LEU A 135 -7.95 10.83 11.91
N PRO A 136 -7.65 10.77 10.59
CA PRO A 136 -8.50 11.44 9.60
C PRO A 136 -9.89 10.81 9.46
N LEU A 137 -9.99 9.48 9.58
CA LEU A 137 -11.28 8.78 9.52
C LEU A 137 -12.21 9.15 10.69
N THR A 138 -11.67 9.34 11.89
CA THR A 138 -12.48 9.80 13.04
C THR A 138 -13.02 11.21 12.82
N VAL A 139 -12.22 12.11 12.22
CA VAL A 139 -12.69 13.46 11.85
C VAL A 139 -13.83 13.39 10.83
N ILE A 140 -13.70 12.55 9.78
CA ILE A 140 -14.78 12.33 8.80
C ILE A 140 -16.03 11.76 9.47
N GLY A 141 -15.86 10.77 10.36
CA GLY A 141 -16.97 10.18 11.11
C GLY A 141 -17.71 11.20 11.98
N LEU A 142 -16.98 12.09 12.66
CA LEU A 142 -17.57 13.19 13.43
C LEU A 142 -18.34 14.16 12.53
N CYS A 143 -17.79 14.53 11.37
CA CYS A 143 -18.50 15.37 10.39
C CYS A 143 -19.79 14.70 9.89
N ALA A 144 -19.78 13.37 9.69
CA ALA A 144 -20.98 12.62 9.30
C ALA A 144 -22.05 12.64 10.40
N LEU A 145 -21.68 12.58 11.68
CA LEU A 145 -22.64 12.72 12.79
C LEU A 145 -23.27 14.11 12.83
N ILE A 146 -22.53 15.17 12.48
CA ILE A 146 -23.07 16.54 12.44
C ILE A 146 -24.18 16.69 11.37
N ILE A 147 -24.15 15.90 10.29
CA ILE A 147 -25.23 15.88 9.27
C ILE A 147 -26.58 15.51 9.89
N MET A 148 -26.60 14.65 10.92
CA MET A 148 -27.82 14.26 11.63
C MET A 148 -28.44 15.42 12.41
N VAL A 149 -27.63 16.42 12.79
CA VAL A 149 -28.06 17.62 13.53
C VAL A 149 -28.38 18.77 12.58
N SER A 150 -27.52 19.01 11.59
CA SER A 150 -27.71 20.07 10.59
C SER A 150 -27.18 19.62 9.22
N LYS A 151 -28.11 19.40 8.28
CA LYS A 151 -27.79 18.87 6.95
C LYS A 151 -26.83 19.79 6.18
N VAL A 152 -27.11 21.09 6.15
CA VAL A 152 -26.32 22.05 5.36
C VAL A 152 -24.90 22.20 5.93
N VAL A 153 -24.79 22.40 7.25
CA VAL A 153 -23.49 22.57 7.91
C VAL A 153 -22.68 21.26 7.86
N GLY A 154 -23.32 20.12 8.10
CA GLY A 154 -22.67 18.82 8.05
C GLY A 154 -22.11 18.48 6.67
N VAL A 155 -22.85 18.76 5.59
CA VAL A 155 -22.38 18.51 4.22
C VAL A 155 -21.18 19.39 3.87
N VAL A 156 -21.21 20.68 4.23
CA VAL A 156 -20.07 21.58 3.98
C VAL A 156 -18.82 21.12 4.73
N LEU A 157 -18.97 20.75 6.01
CA LEU A 157 -17.86 20.23 6.82
C LEU A 157 -17.34 18.89 6.29
N LEU A 158 -18.22 18.01 5.81
CA LEU A 158 -17.83 16.73 5.23
C LEU A 158 -16.97 16.94 3.97
N ILE A 159 -17.36 17.83 3.07
CA ILE A 159 -16.58 18.15 1.87
C ILE A 159 -15.20 18.69 2.27
N ALA A 160 -15.15 19.64 3.21
CA ALA A 160 -13.90 20.18 3.72
C ALA A 160 -13.01 19.09 4.36
N ALA A 161 -13.61 18.19 5.15
CA ALA A 161 -12.90 17.07 5.78
C ALA A 161 -12.35 16.08 4.75
N VAL A 162 -13.09 15.79 3.68
CA VAL A 162 -12.61 14.91 2.59
C VAL A 162 -11.45 15.55 1.83
N ILE A 163 -11.50 16.85 1.54
CA ILE A 163 -10.39 17.57 0.89
C ILE A 163 -9.16 17.55 1.81
N ALA A 164 -9.33 17.85 3.10
CA ALA A 164 -8.26 17.80 4.08
C ALA A 164 -7.69 16.38 4.24
N PHE A 165 -8.54 15.36 4.19
CA PHE A 165 -8.15 13.95 4.20
C PHE A 165 -7.25 13.63 3.01
N ILE A 166 -7.66 13.97 1.78
CA ILE A 166 -6.85 13.71 0.58
C ILE A 166 -5.50 14.43 0.69
N TRP A 167 -5.50 15.72 1.06
CA TRP A 167 -4.26 16.47 1.23
C TRP A 167 -3.32 15.82 2.25
N PHE A 168 -3.85 15.47 3.42
CA PHE A 168 -3.09 14.85 4.52
C PHE A 168 -2.60 13.45 4.16
N THR A 169 -3.45 12.58 3.61
CA THR A 169 -3.06 11.23 3.22
C THR A 169 -1.98 11.26 2.16
N ILE A 170 -2.07 12.16 1.17
CA ILE A 170 -1.02 12.30 0.15
C ILE A 170 0.29 12.78 0.78
N GLY A 171 0.22 13.76 1.68
CA GLY A 171 1.42 14.27 2.34
C GLY A 171 2.04 13.32 3.37
N ALA A 172 1.24 12.45 3.99
CA ALA A 172 1.68 11.55 5.05
C ALA A 172 1.97 10.12 4.57
N MET A 173 1.61 9.74 3.33
CA MET A 173 1.79 8.36 2.83
C MET A 173 3.24 7.87 2.94
N PHE A 174 4.21 8.79 2.84
CA PHE A 174 5.62 8.44 2.87
C PHE A 174 6.22 8.39 4.29
N ALA A 175 5.43 8.67 5.32
CA ALA A 175 5.91 8.72 6.70
C ALA A 175 6.41 7.35 7.18
N GLY A 176 5.86 6.24 6.67
CA GLY A 176 6.35 4.89 6.95
C GLY A 176 7.79 4.67 6.49
N TYR A 177 8.17 5.21 5.33
CA TYR A 177 9.54 5.13 4.80
C TYR A 177 10.50 5.96 5.65
N MET A 178 10.12 7.20 5.97
CA MET A 178 10.86 8.06 6.89
C MET A 178 11.03 7.40 8.27
N GLY A 179 9.99 6.69 8.74
CA GLY A 179 10.01 5.96 10.01
C GLY A 179 11.00 4.80 10.03
N MET A 180 11.23 4.15 8.89
CA MET A 180 12.24 3.09 8.73
C MET A 180 13.66 3.63 8.64
N GLU A 181 13.88 4.82 8.08
CA GLU A 181 15.24 5.37 7.93
C GLU A 181 15.69 6.23 9.10
N SER A 182 14.77 6.94 9.75
CA SER A 182 15.10 7.89 10.82
C SER A 182 14.80 7.34 12.21
N GLU A 183 15.46 7.91 13.22
CA GLU A 183 15.16 7.65 14.64
C GLU A 183 14.07 8.59 15.22
N LEU A 184 13.46 9.40 14.37
CA LEU A 184 12.42 10.37 14.75
C LEU A 184 11.19 9.69 15.38
N SER A 185 10.41 10.42 16.17
CA SER A 185 9.13 9.91 16.69
C SER A 185 8.10 9.73 15.55
N PRO A 186 7.04 8.90 15.72
CA PRO A 186 5.99 8.73 14.71
C PRO A 186 5.39 10.05 14.21
N VAL A 187 5.12 11.00 15.12
CA VAL A 187 4.54 12.31 14.81
C VAL A 187 5.53 13.17 14.03
N ASP A 188 6.80 13.16 14.42
CA ASP A 188 7.86 13.90 13.73
C ASP A 188 8.11 13.34 12.33
N CYS A 189 8.02 12.01 12.14
CA CYS A 189 8.08 11.39 10.81
C CYS A 189 6.96 11.91 9.91
N ILE A 190 5.72 11.96 10.42
CA ILE A 190 4.57 12.47 9.66
C ILE A 190 4.76 13.95 9.34
N LYS A 191 5.10 14.78 10.33
CA LYS A 191 5.30 16.22 10.16
C LYS A 191 6.39 16.52 9.13
N LYS A 192 7.55 15.87 9.24
CA LYS A 192 8.68 16.08 8.31
C LYS A 192 8.34 15.62 6.89
N THR A 193 7.56 14.55 6.76
CA THR A 193 7.09 14.07 5.46
C THR A 193 6.07 15.04 4.85
N LEU A 194 5.13 15.55 5.64
CA LEU A 194 4.19 16.58 5.21
C LEU A 194 4.93 17.83 4.71
N GLU A 195 5.93 18.32 5.46
CA GLU A 195 6.76 19.46 5.05
C GLU A 195 7.56 19.17 3.77
N MET A 196 7.95 17.90 3.53
CA MET A 196 8.64 17.49 2.31
C MET A 196 7.69 17.49 1.11
N VAL A 197 6.55 16.81 1.25
CA VAL A 197 5.59 16.64 0.15
C VAL A 197 4.84 17.93 -0.14
N ASN A 198 4.59 18.81 0.83
CA ASN A 198 3.79 20.03 0.61
C ASN A 198 4.38 20.94 -0.49
N VAL A 199 5.71 20.96 -0.66
CA VAL A 199 6.38 21.73 -1.72
C VAL A 199 6.14 21.13 -3.11
N GLN A 200 6.00 19.80 -3.19
CA GLN A 200 5.84 19.03 -4.42
C GLN A 200 4.52 18.24 -4.42
N TRP A 201 3.47 18.80 -3.80
CA TRP A 201 2.26 18.03 -3.49
C TRP A 201 1.55 17.54 -4.74
N TRP A 202 1.47 18.38 -5.77
CA TRP A 202 0.88 18.04 -7.06
C TRP A 202 1.64 16.93 -7.79
N GLU A 203 2.96 16.88 -7.64
CA GLU A 203 3.79 15.82 -8.22
C GLU A 203 3.54 14.47 -7.52
N ALA A 204 3.51 14.48 -6.18
CA ALA A 204 3.17 13.30 -5.39
C ALA A 204 1.73 12.82 -5.63
N PHE A 205 0.77 13.76 -5.68
CA PHE A 205 -0.63 13.47 -5.99
C PHE A 205 -0.78 12.89 -7.41
N GLY A 206 -0.19 13.54 -8.41
CA GLY A 206 -0.22 13.07 -9.80
C GLY A 206 0.38 11.67 -9.95
N TYR A 207 1.49 11.41 -9.25
CA TYR A 207 2.12 10.09 -9.20
C TYR A 207 1.19 9.02 -8.62
N VAL A 208 0.54 9.30 -7.48
CA VAL A 208 -0.40 8.37 -6.83
C VAL A 208 -1.59 8.07 -7.70
N VAL A 209 -2.18 9.11 -8.31
CA VAL A 209 -3.31 8.96 -9.23
C VAL A 209 -2.90 8.12 -10.44
N LEU A 210 -1.78 8.44 -11.07
CA LEU A 210 -1.29 7.73 -12.25
C LEU A 210 -0.98 6.26 -11.93
N LEU A 211 -0.26 6.00 -10.84
CA LEU A 211 0.06 4.65 -10.40
C LEU A 211 -1.22 3.86 -10.07
N SER A 212 -2.18 4.49 -9.40
CA SER A 212 -3.47 3.86 -9.09
C SER A 212 -4.24 3.49 -10.35
N ILE A 213 -4.27 4.35 -11.37
CA ILE A 213 -4.92 4.05 -12.66
C ILE A 213 -4.24 2.85 -13.32
N VAL A 214 -2.90 2.84 -13.40
CA VAL A 214 -2.14 1.75 -14.03
C VAL A 214 -2.38 0.42 -13.30
N ILE A 215 -2.27 0.39 -11.98
CA ILE A 215 -2.42 -0.84 -11.20
C ILE A 215 -3.86 -1.36 -11.25
N ASN A 216 -4.86 -0.48 -11.16
CA ASN A 216 -6.26 -0.88 -11.27
C ASN A 216 -6.62 -1.34 -12.69
N ALA A 217 -6.03 -0.74 -13.74
CA ALA A 217 -6.21 -1.19 -15.11
C ALA A 217 -5.63 -2.58 -15.33
N VAL A 218 -4.39 -2.83 -14.87
CA VAL A 218 -3.74 -4.15 -14.97
C VAL A 218 -4.53 -5.21 -14.19
N HIS A 219 -4.90 -4.90 -12.94
CA HIS A 219 -5.74 -5.77 -12.14
C HIS A 219 -7.09 -6.05 -12.83
N GLY A 220 -7.77 -5.00 -13.31
CA GLY A 220 -9.05 -5.11 -14.01
C GLY A 220 -8.96 -6.01 -15.25
N VAL A 221 -7.92 -5.87 -16.08
CA VAL A 221 -7.74 -6.72 -17.27
C VAL A 221 -7.51 -8.18 -16.91
N ILE A 222 -6.69 -8.45 -15.88
CA ILE A 222 -6.43 -9.82 -15.40
C ILE A 222 -7.70 -10.47 -14.86
N PHE A 223 -8.55 -9.70 -14.15
CA PHE A 223 -9.75 -10.22 -13.50
C PHE A 223 -11.04 -10.11 -14.31
N MET A 224 -11.05 -9.37 -15.42
CA MET A 224 -12.21 -9.19 -16.28
C MET A 224 -12.86 -10.52 -16.72
N PRO A 225 -12.11 -11.56 -17.14
CA PRO A 225 -12.71 -12.84 -17.51
C PRO A 225 -13.52 -13.47 -16.36
N PHE A 226 -13.01 -13.35 -15.13
CA PHE A 226 -13.65 -13.88 -13.94
C PHE A 226 -14.93 -13.13 -13.59
N THR A 227 -14.89 -11.79 -13.63
CA THR A 227 -16.08 -10.95 -13.44
C THR A 227 -17.17 -11.24 -14.48
N VAL A 228 -16.78 -11.44 -15.75
CA VAL A 228 -17.73 -11.78 -16.82
C VAL A 228 -18.35 -13.16 -16.59
N LEU A 229 -17.55 -14.17 -16.19
CA LEU A 229 -18.05 -15.50 -15.86
C LEU A 229 -19.03 -15.47 -14.68
N GLU A 230 -18.74 -14.66 -13.65
CA GLU A 230 -19.62 -14.47 -12.50
C GLU A 230 -20.95 -13.83 -12.92
N LEU A 231 -20.90 -12.77 -13.74
CA LEU A 231 -22.10 -12.12 -14.26
C LEU A 231 -22.97 -13.09 -15.06
N ILE A 232 -22.40 -13.82 -16.02
CA ILE A 232 -23.13 -14.81 -16.84
C ILE A 232 -23.82 -15.85 -15.95
N LYS A 233 -23.11 -16.35 -14.94
CA LYS A 233 -23.64 -17.35 -14.01
C LYS A 233 -24.78 -16.81 -13.16
N ASN A 234 -24.65 -15.59 -12.65
CA ASN A 234 -25.69 -14.93 -11.86
C ASN A 234 -26.96 -14.71 -12.72
N PHE A 235 -26.81 -14.26 -13.97
CA PHE A 235 -27.94 -14.13 -14.91
C PHE A 235 -28.58 -15.48 -15.24
N SER A 236 -27.77 -16.53 -15.45
CA SER A 236 -28.27 -17.88 -15.72
C SER A 236 -29.06 -18.44 -14.55
N ALA A 237 -28.57 -18.27 -13.31
CA ALA A 237 -29.26 -18.72 -12.10
C ALA A 237 -30.63 -18.05 -11.96
N ILE A 238 -30.69 -16.73 -12.13
CA ILE A 238 -31.94 -15.94 -12.12
C ILE A 238 -32.91 -16.45 -13.19
N SER A 239 -32.42 -16.71 -14.41
CA SER A 239 -33.27 -17.16 -15.53
C SER A 239 -33.81 -18.58 -15.35
N SER A 240 -33.08 -19.44 -14.64
CA SER A 240 -33.40 -20.86 -14.49
C SER A 240 -34.34 -21.17 -13.33
N GLY A 241 -34.62 -20.19 -12.45
CA GLY A 241 -35.39 -20.40 -11.22
C GLY A 241 -34.71 -21.31 -10.19
N ASN A 242 -33.57 -21.91 -10.52
CA ASN A 242 -32.74 -22.68 -9.61
C ASN A 242 -31.83 -21.73 -8.84
N ALA A 243 -32.28 -21.31 -7.66
CA ALA A 243 -31.42 -20.76 -6.62
C ALA A 243 -30.60 -21.85 -5.90
N GLU A 244 -30.83 -23.12 -6.23
CA GLU A 244 -30.09 -24.24 -5.67
C GLU A 244 -28.65 -24.28 -6.21
N GLY A 245 -27.75 -23.71 -5.41
CA GLY A 245 -26.44 -24.30 -5.16
C GLY A 245 -25.46 -24.28 -6.33
N LEU A 246 -25.37 -23.18 -7.08
CA LEU A 246 -24.25 -23.01 -8.02
C LEU A 246 -22.94 -22.73 -7.23
N GLN A 247 -22.33 -23.80 -6.70
CA GLN A 247 -20.97 -23.88 -6.15
C GLN A 247 -20.47 -22.60 -5.47
N GLN A 248 -21.08 -22.25 -4.33
CA GLN A 248 -20.53 -21.26 -3.39
C GLN A 248 -19.03 -21.45 -3.23
N THR A 249 -18.55 -22.70 -3.17
CA THR A 249 -17.14 -23.04 -3.05
C THR A 249 -16.27 -22.55 -4.21
N THR A 250 -16.65 -22.76 -5.48
CA THR A 250 -15.81 -22.38 -6.63
C THR A 250 -15.75 -20.86 -6.81
N LEU A 251 -16.88 -20.16 -6.60
CA LEU A 251 -16.91 -18.70 -6.67
C LEU A 251 -16.19 -18.06 -5.48
N SER A 252 -16.30 -18.63 -4.28
CA SER A 252 -15.54 -18.19 -3.11
C SER A 252 -14.04 -18.34 -3.32
N LEU A 253 -13.59 -19.49 -3.83
CA LEU A 253 -12.17 -19.73 -4.11
C LEU A 253 -11.61 -18.73 -5.13
N LEU A 254 -12.42 -18.34 -6.10
CA LEU A 254 -12.03 -17.37 -7.10
C LEU A 254 -11.93 -15.94 -6.53
N SER A 255 -12.91 -15.50 -5.73
CA SER A 255 -12.87 -14.18 -5.07
C SER A 255 -11.73 -14.08 -4.05
N MET A 256 -11.36 -15.19 -3.40
CA MET A 256 -10.17 -15.26 -2.56
C MET A 256 -8.88 -15.13 -3.36
N PHE A 257 -8.76 -15.86 -4.48
CA PHE A 257 -7.59 -15.77 -5.35
C PHE A 257 -7.40 -14.34 -5.84
N GLN A 258 -8.50 -13.68 -6.22
CA GLN A 258 -8.51 -12.27 -6.57
C GLN A 258 -8.03 -11.38 -5.41
N SER A 259 -8.57 -11.57 -4.21
CA SER A 259 -8.19 -10.78 -3.03
C SER A 259 -6.70 -10.97 -2.66
N ALA A 260 -6.19 -12.20 -2.72
CA ALA A 260 -4.79 -12.51 -2.45
C ALA A 260 -3.86 -11.85 -3.48
N LEU A 261 -4.21 -11.93 -4.77
CA LEU A 261 -3.46 -11.26 -5.83
C LEU A 261 -3.53 -9.74 -5.71
N PHE A 262 -4.67 -9.16 -5.33
CA PHE A 262 -4.81 -7.73 -5.08
C PHE A 262 -3.84 -7.25 -4.00
N ILE A 263 -3.59 -8.05 -2.96
CA ILE A 263 -2.61 -7.71 -1.92
C ILE A 263 -1.17 -7.69 -2.47
N LEU A 264 -0.85 -8.54 -3.45
CA LEU A 264 0.44 -8.48 -4.16
C LEU A 264 0.56 -7.19 -4.98
N PHE A 265 -0.51 -6.77 -5.68
CA PHE A 265 -0.54 -5.48 -6.37
C PHE A 265 -0.38 -4.29 -5.41
N MET A 266 -0.97 -4.37 -4.22
CA MET A 266 -0.78 -3.37 -3.17
C MET A 266 0.66 -3.35 -2.65
N CYS A 267 1.31 -4.51 -2.53
CA CYS A 267 2.73 -4.59 -2.18
C CYS A 267 3.61 -3.91 -3.25
N PHE A 268 3.36 -4.22 -4.53
CA PHE A 268 4.05 -3.59 -5.66
C PHE A 268 3.88 -2.06 -5.64
N THR A 269 2.66 -1.59 -5.39
CA THR A 269 2.34 -0.16 -5.28
C THR A 269 3.12 0.50 -4.15
N ALA A 270 3.21 -0.16 -2.99
CA ALA A 270 3.99 0.33 -1.85
C ALA A 270 5.50 0.38 -2.13
N ILE A 271 6.05 -0.58 -2.89
CA ILE A 271 7.45 -0.53 -3.35
C ILE A 271 7.66 0.71 -4.24
N CYS A 272 6.75 0.96 -5.18
CA CYS A 272 6.80 2.13 -6.06
C CYS A 272 6.71 3.45 -5.29
N TYR A 273 5.87 3.53 -4.24
CA TYR A 273 5.83 4.71 -3.37
C TYR A 273 7.13 4.91 -2.58
N ASN A 274 7.78 3.82 -2.13
CA ASN A 274 9.06 3.91 -1.45
C ASN A 274 10.17 4.46 -2.37
N LEU A 275 10.21 4.01 -3.63
CA LEU A 275 11.15 4.55 -4.61
C LEU A 275 10.86 6.02 -4.92
N LYS A 276 9.58 6.42 -5.03
CA LYS A 276 9.20 7.83 -5.19
C LYS A 276 9.57 8.69 -3.98
N PHE A 277 9.54 8.13 -2.77
CA PHE A 277 10.00 8.84 -1.57
C PHE A 277 11.47 9.27 -1.67
N TYR A 278 12.34 8.39 -2.18
CA TYR A 278 13.76 8.73 -2.38
C TYR A 278 13.96 9.83 -3.41
N ASP A 279 13.21 9.77 -4.51
CA ASP A 279 13.21 10.80 -5.55
C ASP A 279 12.76 12.18 -5.01
N LEU A 280 11.64 12.23 -4.27
CA LEU A 280 11.16 13.47 -3.63
C LEU A 280 12.18 14.02 -2.61
N ARG A 281 12.81 13.13 -1.84
CA ARG A 281 13.81 13.52 -0.85
C ARG A 281 15.04 14.13 -1.51
N GLU A 282 15.49 13.55 -2.61
CA GLU A 282 16.64 14.06 -3.36
C GLU A 282 16.35 15.40 -4.02
N ASN A 283 15.17 15.55 -4.64
CA ASN A 283 14.74 16.81 -5.25
C ASN A 283 14.65 17.95 -4.22
N LYS A 284 14.25 17.66 -2.96
CA LYS A 284 14.22 18.67 -1.88
C LYS A 284 15.57 18.99 -1.28
N HIS A 285 16.45 17.99 -1.09
CA HIS A 285 17.69 18.15 -0.34
C HIS A 285 18.96 18.26 -1.19
N GLY A 286 18.89 18.05 -2.51
CA GLY A 286 20.04 18.13 -3.41
C GLY A 286 21.17 17.18 -3.01
N TYR A 287 20.86 16.04 -2.39
CA TYR A 287 21.85 15.13 -1.77
C TYR A 287 22.95 14.70 -2.75
N ASN A 288 22.59 14.53 -4.03
CA ASN A 288 23.51 14.19 -5.12
C ASN A 288 24.45 15.36 -5.50
N ILE A 289 23.99 16.62 -5.35
CA ILE A 289 24.81 17.81 -5.58
C ILE A 289 25.84 17.94 -4.45
N LEU A 290 25.43 17.70 -3.20
CA LEU A 290 26.34 17.72 -2.05
C LEU A 290 27.38 16.59 -2.13
N GLN A 291 26.98 15.36 -2.47
CA GLN A 291 27.92 14.26 -2.70
C GLN A 291 28.84 14.51 -3.90
N LYS A 292 28.34 15.12 -4.99
CA LYS A 292 29.19 15.54 -6.11
C LYS A 292 30.20 16.60 -5.69
N ILE A 293 29.78 17.60 -4.90
CA ILE A 293 30.67 18.64 -4.37
C ILE A 293 31.73 18.01 -3.45
N ASP A 294 31.34 17.11 -2.55
CA ASP A 294 32.28 16.40 -1.67
C ASP A 294 33.26 15.53 -2.47
N SER A 295 32.78 14.84 -3.51
CA SER A 295 33.64 14.04 -4.38
C SER A 295 34.66 14.91 -5.14
N ILE A 296 34.23 16.05 -5.69
CA ILE A 296 35.10 17.02 -6.36
C ILE A 296 36.10 17.62 -5.36
N GLY A 297 35.64 17.98 -4.16
CA GLY A 297 36.49 18.48 -3.09
C GLY A 297 37.56 17.46 -2.66
N SER A 298 37.20 16.18 -2.56
CA SER A 298 38.13 15.10 -2.22
C SER A 298 39.14 14.75 -3.32
N HIS A 299 38.83 15.07 -4.58
CA HIS A 299 39.76 14.96 -5.70
C HIS A 299 40.74 16.14 -5.72
N LEU A 300 40.26 17.36 -5.43
CA LEU A 300 41.10 18.56 -5.36
C LEU A 300 42.12 18.51 -4.21
N THR A 301 41.74 17.98 -3.05
CA THR A 301 42.68 17.83 -1.92
C THR A 301 43.73 16.74 -2.12
N LYS A 302 43.46 15.73 -2.96
CA LYS A 302 44.44 14.70 -3.32
C LYS A 302 45.48 15.19 -4.32
N ASP A 303 45.12 16.14 -5.18
CA ASP A 303 46.04 16.72 -6.17
C ASP A 303 46.95 17.80 -5.55
N GLU A 304 46.67 18.29 -4.34
CA GLU A 304 47.54 19.22 -3.59
C GLU A 304 48.60 18.51 -2.71
N GLU A 305 48.48 17.19 -2.49
CA GLU A 305 49.45 16.39 -1.71
C GLU A 305 50.50 15.64 -2.58
N LEU A 306 50.55 15.91 -3.89
CA LEU A 306 51.56 15.43 -4.85
C LEU A 306 52.49 16.56 -5.33
#